data_AF-A0A4Y1YS52-F1
#
_entry.id   AF-A0A4Y1YS52-F1
#
_cell.length_a   1.000
_cell.length_b   1.000
_cell.length_c   1.000
_cell.angle_alpha   90.00
_cell.angle_beta   90.00
_cell.angle_gamma   90.00
#
_symmetry.space_group_name_H-M   'P 1'
#
loop_
_entity.id
_entity.type
_entity.pdbx_description
1 polymer ?
#
loop_
_entity_poly.entity_id
_entity_poly.type
_entity_poly.pdbx_seq_one_letter_code
_entity_poly.pdbx_strand_id
1 'polypeptide(L)'
;MVIRGEIVRKKVSELMDGELESTDAVEVIGSVKSNSDLLLDWKIYHTIRDVLHQADSDLDVTDIVRNKLIDEPLLMVPDSYKKYQYRKQKLLGF
;
A
#
# COMPACT_ATOMS: atom_id res chain seq x y z
N MET A 1 29.40 -3.35 -14.39
CA MET A 1 28.06 -3.38 -15.01
C MET A 1 27.02 -3.66 -13.92
N VAL A 2 26.77 -2.68 -13.04
CA VAL A 2 25.92 -2.82 -11.81
C VAL A 2 24.62 -1.98 -11.92
N ILE A 3 24.59 -1.04 -12.85
CA ILE A 3 23.56 0.00 -13.00
C ILE A 3 22.15 -0.57 -13.24
N ARG A 4 22.02 -1.72 -13.92
CA ARG A 4 20.70 -2.33 -14.17
C ARG A 4 20.05 -2.87 -12.89
N GLY A 5 20.83 -3.45 -11.96
CA GLY A 5 20.28 -3.99 -10.71
C GLY A 5 19.84 -2.90 -9.74
N GLU A 6 20.58 -1.79 -9.66
CA GLU A 6 20.23 -0.64 -8.83
C GLU A 6 18.95 0.07 -9.29
N ILE A 7 18.77 0.23 -10.60
CA ILE A 7 17.54 0.84 -11.15
C ILE A 7 16.33 -0.02 -10.83
N VAL A 8 16.44 -1.35 -10.92
CA VAL A 8 15.32 -2.25 -10.63
C VAL A 8 14.99 -2.26 -9.13
N ARG A 9 15.99 -2.24 -8.25
CA ARG A 9 15.78 -2.10 -6.81
C ARG A 9 15.14 -0.75 -6.43
N LYS A 10 15.51 0.34 -7.11
CA LYS A 10 14.85 1.64 -6.96
C LYS A 10 13.37 1.56 -7.32
N LYS A 11 13.03 0.96 -8.46
CA LYS A 11 11.64 0.75 -8.85
C LYS A 11 10.85 -0.12 -7.87
N VAL A 12 11.50 -1.11 -7.25
CA VAL A 12 10.90 -1.91 -6.16
C VAL A 12 10.60 -1.03 -4.94
N SER A 13 11.50 -0.10 -4.57
CA SER A 13 11.25 0.89 -3.51
C SER A 13 10.09 1.83 -3.86
N GLU A 14 10.06 2.37 -5.08
CA GLU A 14 8.96 3.25 -5.55
C GLU A 14 7.62 2.51 -5.54
N LEU A 15 7.60 1.21 -5.87
CA LEU A 15 6.42 0.35 -5.77
C LEU A 15 5.96 0.17 -4.32
N MET A 16 6.90 0.01 -3.37
CA MET A 16 6.59 -0.14 -1.93
C MET A 16 5.90 1.09 -1.36
N ASP A 17 6.33 2.29 -1.76
CA ASP A 17 5.82 3.56 -1.28
C ASP A 17 4.59 4.06 -2.07
N GLY A 18 4.20 3.34 -3.13
CA GLY A 18 3.04 3.68 -3.97
C GLY A 18 3.29 4.86 -4.91
N GLU A 19 4.55 5.19 -5.17
CA GLU A 19 4.99 6.30 -6.04
C GLU A 19 5.12 5.88 -7.51
N LEU A 20 5.05 4.57 -7.78
CA LEU A 20 5.23 4.03 -9.13
C LEU A 20 3.94 4.13 -9.95
N GLU A 21 4.06 4.61 -11.20
CA GLU A 21 2.96 4.67 -12.15
C GLU A 21 2.37 3.27 -12.41
N SER A 22 1.05 3.21 -12.61
CA SER A 22 0.30 1.93 -12.70
C SER A 22 0.82 0.95 -13.76
N THR A 23 1.33 1.46 -14.90
CA THR A 23 1.90 0.63 -15.96
C THR A 23 3.22 -0.01 -15.56
N ASP A 24 4.08 0.76 -14.89
CA ASP A 24 5.39 0.32 -14.42
C ASP A 24 5.24 -0.62 -13.22
N ALA A 25 4.23 -0.41 -12.39
CA ALA A 25 3.92 -1.30 -11.27
C ALA A 25 3.64 -2.73 -11.72
N VAL A 26 2.88 -2.94 -12.80
CA VAL A 26 2.58 -4.28 -13.32
C VAL A 26 3.86 -4.98 -13.78
N GLU A 27 4.76 -4.28 -14.46
CA GLU A 27 6.04 -4.81 -14.93
C GLU A 27 6.96 -5.20 -13.77
N VAL A 28 7.08 -4.33 -12.77
CA VAL A 28 7.91 -4.55 -11.58
C VAL A 28 7.35 -5.70 -10.75
N ILE A 29 6.03 -5.83 -10.58
CA ILE A 29 5.39 -6.97 -9.90
C ILE A 29 5.69 -8.28 -10.63
N GLY A 30 5.62 -8.29 -11.96
CA GLY A 30 6.01 -9.47 -12.76
C GLY A 30 7.47 -9.86 -12.55
N SER A 31 8.35 -8.87 -12.47
CA SER A 31 9.79 -9.06 -12.23
C SER A 31 10.07 -9.58 -10.82
N VAL A 32 9.41 -9.04 -9.79
CA VAL A 32 9.52 -9.50 -8.40
C VAL A 32 9.03 -10.95 -8.25
N LYS A 33 7.97 -11.34 -8.96
CA LYS A 33 7.45 -12.72 -8.91
C LYS A 33 8.39 -13.75 -9.55
N SER A 34 9.15 -13.35 -10.56
CA SER A 34 10.00 -14.25 -11.36
C SER A 34 11.47 -14.26 -10.91
N ASN A 35 11.88 -13.29 -10.08
CA ASN A 35 13.26 -13.14 -9.62
C ASN A 35 13.35 -13.28 -8.09
N SER A 36 14.07 -14.31 -7.62
CA SER A 36 14.25 -14.59 -6.19
C SER A 36 14.95 -13.48 -5.42
N ASP A 37 15.87 -12.76 -6.05
CA ASP A 37 16.66 -11.71 -5.40
C ASP A 37 15.79 -10.46 -5.18
N LEU A 38 14.96 -10.11 -6.17
CA LEU A 38 13.99 -9.01 -6.04
C LEU A 38 12.89 -9.34 -5.04
N LEU A 39 12.46 -10.60 -4.96
CA LEU A 39 11.53 -11.06 -3.93
C LEU A 39 12.15 -10.97 -2.54
N LEU A 40 13.44 -11.25 -2.40
CA LEU A 40 14.16 -11.09 -1.15
C LEU A 40 14.24 -9.61 -0.75
N ASP A 41 14.62 -8.72 -1.67
CA ASP A 41 14.64 -7.27 -1.42
C ASP A 41 13.26 -6.75 -1.02
N TRP A 42 12.19 -7.18 -1.71
CA TRP A 42 10.80 -6.87 -1.36
C TRP A 42 10.45 -7.27 0.09
N LYS A 43 10.81 -8.49 0.49
CA LYS A 43 10.60 -8.97 1.86
C LYS A 43 11.39 -8.17 2.89
N ILE A 44 12.65 -7.82 2.58
CA ILE A 44 13.50 -7.03 3.48
C ILE A 44 12.90 -5.64 3.68
N TYR A 45 12.46 -4.97 2.61
CA TYR A 45 11.84 -3.64 2.72
C TYR A 45 10.55 -3.66 3.53
N HIS A 46 9.69 -4.67 3.34
CA HIS A 46 8.52 -4.86 4.21
C HIS A 46 8.91 -5.12 5.66
N THR A 47 9.91 -5.96 5.93
CA THR A 47 10.35 -6.26 7.30
C THR A 47 10.89 -4.99 7.99
N ILE A 48 11.67 -4.17 7.29
CA ILE A 48 12.14 -2.87 7.82
C ILE A 48 10.96 -1.95 8.09
N ARG A 49 10.01 -1.84 7.16
CA ARG A 49 8.79 -1.06 7.33
C ARG A 49 8.01 -1.52 8.55
N ASP A 50 7.82 -2.82 8.73
CA ASP A 50 7.04 -3.38 9.83
C ASP A 50 7.73 -3.13 11.19
N VAL A 51 9.05 -3.26 11.26
CA VAL A 51 9.82 -2.92 12.46
C VAL A 51 9.76 -1.42 12.77
N LEU A 52 9.84 -0.55 11.75
CA LEU A 52 9.72 0.90 11.95
C LEU A 52 8.30 1.34 12.34
N HIS A 53 7.28 0.62 11.87
CA HIS A 53 5.88 0.86 12.18
C HIS A 53 5.37 0.03 13.36
N GLN A 54 6.23 -0.71 14.07
CA GLN A 54 5.88 -1.24 15.38
C GLN A 54 5.60 -0.05 16.30
N ALA A 55 4.33 0.34 16.32
CA ALA A 55 3.82 1.29 17.27
C ALA A 55 3.88 0.63 18.64
N ASP A 56 4.53 1.30 19.60
CA ASP A 56 4.39 1.05 21.04
C ASP A 56 2.95 1.32 21.55
N SER A 57 1.94 1.14 20.71
CA SER A 57 0.55 1.29 21.10
C SER A 57 0.02 -0.06 21.56
N ASP A 58 0.15 -0.30 22.86
CA ASP A 58 -0.58 -1.32 23.65
C ASP A 58 -2.10 -0.97 23.73
N LEU A 59 -2.65 -0.44 22.63
CA LEU A 59 -4.01 0.07 22.56
C LEU A 59 -4.76 -0.84 21.61
N ASP A 60 -5.35 -1.89 22.21
CA ASP A 60 -6.18 -2.84 21.49
C ASP A 60 -7.47 -2.14 21.03
N VAL A 61 -7.50 -1.76 19.75
CA VAL A 61 -8.67 -1.18 19.08
C VAL A 61 -9.47 -2.23 18.31
N THR A 62 -9.13 -3.53 18.44
CA THR A 62 -9.72 -4.62 17.67
C THR A 62 -11.23 -4.66 17.81
N ASP A 63 -11.74 -4.57 19.04
CA ASP A 63 -13.17 -4.59 19.33
C ASP A 63 -13.89 -3.35 18.79
N ILE A 64 -13.24 -2.17 18.84
CA ILE A 64 -13.81 -0.92 18.32
C ILE A 64 -13.96 -1.00 16.79
N VAL A 65 -12.92 -1.49 16.11
CA VAL A 65 -12.93 -1.65 14.65
C VAL A 65 -13.90 -2.75 14.24
N ARG A 66 -13.89 -3.90 14.91
CA ARG A 66 -14.79 -5.02 14.64
C ARG A 66 -16.26 -4.63 14.75
N ASN A 67 -16.62 -3.91 15.82
CA ASN A 67 -18.00 -3.46 16.02
C ASN A 67 -18.43 -2.49 14.92
N LYS A 68 -17.54 -1.59 14.48
CA LYS A 68 -17.83 -0.70 13.33
C LYS A 68 -17.97 -1.43 12.01
N LEU A 69 -17.13 -2.45 11.76
CA LEU A 69 -17.17 -3.24 10.53
C LEU A 69 -18.41 -4.14 10.44
N ILE A 70 -18.99 -4.58 11.56
CA ILE A 70 -20.26 -5.34 11.57
C ILE A 70 -21.41 -4.49 11.02
N ASP A 71 -21.40 -3.19 11.29
CA ASP A 71 -22.41 -2.24 10.83
C ASP A 71 -22.17 -1.76 9.39
N GLU A 72 -21.00 -2.04 8.82
CA GLU A 72 -20.67 -1.69 7.44
C GLU A 72 -21.19 -2.75 6.45
N PRO A 73 -21.82 -2.36 5.33
CA PRO A 73 -22.22 -3.30 4.30
C PRO A 73 -20.98 -3.94 3.66
N LEU A 74 -20.98 -5.26 3.52
CA LEU A 74 -19.93 -6.01 2.81
C LEU A 74 -19.90 -5.61 1.33
N LEU A 75 -19.07 -4.62 0.98
CA LEU A 75 -18.87 -4.18 -0.39
C LEU A 75 -17.90 -5.13 -1.10
N MET A 76 -18.43 -6.24 -1.63
CA MET A 76 -17.71 -7.05 -2.62
C MET A 76 -17.76 -6.35 -3.99
N VAL A 77 -17.04 -5.24 -4.13
CA VAL A 77 -16.93 -4.53 -5.41
C VAL A 77 -15.53 -4.79 -5.98
N PRO A 78 -15.40 -5.37 -7.19
CA PRO A 78 -14.15 -5.34 -7.93
C PRO A 78 -13.81 -3.87 -8.21
N ASP A 79 -12.64 -3.44 -7.76
CA ASP A 79 -12.25 -2.05 -7.61
C ASP A 79 -12.18 -1.31 -8.96
N SER A 80 -13.31 -0.80 -9.45
CA SER A 80 -13.29 0.25 -10.47
C SER A 80 -13.04 1.57 -9.73
N TYR A 81 -11.78 1.98 -9.67
CA TYR A 81 -11.31 3.27 -9.13
C TYR A 81 -12.31 4.42 -9.43
N LYS A 82 -13.14 4.76 -8.46
CA LYS A 82 -13.99 5.96 -8.52
C LYS A 82 -13.24 7.08 -7.82
N LYS A 83 -12.76 8.06 -8.62
CA LYS A 83 -12.19 9.33 -8.15
C LYS A 83 -13.13 9.95 -7.11
N TYR A 84 -12.73 9.93 -5.84
CA TYR A 84 -13.39 10.69 -4.78
C TYR A 84 -13.23 12.18 -5.07
N GLN A 85 -14.26 12.78 -5.70
CA GLN A 85 -14.38 14.23 -5.77
C GLN A 85 -14.88 14.74 -4.41
N TYR A 86 -13.99 15.33 -3.63
CA TYR A 86 -14.34 16.10 -2.44
C TYR A 86 -15.29 17.25 -2.82
N ARG A 87 -16.61 17.09 -2.60
CA ARG A 87 -17.51 18.24 -2.53
C ARG A 87 -17.32 18.90 -1.17
N LYS A 88 -16.66 20.06 -1.16
CA LYS A 88 -16.66 20.96 0.01
C LYS A 88 -18.11 21.38 0.29
N GLN A 89 -18.72 20.81 1.32
CA GLN A 89 -19.97 21.33 1.86
C GLN A 89 -19.63 22.64 2.58
N LYS A 90 -20.10 23.77 2.06
CA LYS A 90 -20.12 25.03 2.82
C LYS A 90 -21.14 24.86 3.94
N LEU A 91 -20.69 24.93 5.19
CA LEU A 91 -21.57 25.08 6.34
C LEU A 91 -22.27 26.45 6.22
N LEU A 92 -23.57 26.44 5.94
CA LEU A 92 -24.43 27.60 6.13
C LEU A 92 -24.81 27.61 7.60
N GLY A 93 -24.27 28.58 8.35
CA GLY A 93 -24.71 28.87 9.70
C GLY A 93 -26.15 29.39 9.68
N PHE A 94 -26.96 28.88 10.60
CA PHE A 94 -28.22 29.48 11.00
C PHE A 94 -27.97 30.49 12.12
#